data_AF-A0A4Q1T988-F1
#
_entry.id   AF-A0A4Q1T988-F1
#
_cell.length_a   1.000
_cell.length_b   1.000
_cell.length_c   1.000
_cell.angle_alpha   90.00
_cell.angle_beta   90.00
_cell.angle_gamma   90.00
#
_symmetry.space_group_name_H-M   'P 1'
#
loop_
_entity.id
_entity.type
_entity.pdbx_description
1 polymer ?
#
loop_
_entity_poly.entity_id
_entity_poly.type
_entity_poly.pdbx_seq_one_letter_code
_entity_poly.pdbx_strand_id
1 'polypeptide(L)'
;MSKALFLREMGNLYEQVKEKGITTSQLLQHIQNTISLPKEEGWKALEELFIDLHLVNVKKIPQCYGYEVTASRIDGVEFHIYFEEITPKLTLIMYNSNREPWGYEERIFRNSRELGPWLRRTINRFLESYDEKAV
;
A
#
# COMPACT_ATOMS: atom_id res chain seq x y z
N MET A 1 16.15 -8.25 -4.34
CA MET A 1 17.08 -8.00 -5.48
C MET A 1 18.44 -7.60 -4.92
N SER A 2 19.54 -8.19 -5.41
CA SER A 2 20.90 -7.83 -4.95
C SER A 2 21.37 -6.56 -5.66
N LYS A 3 22.29 -5.81 -5.01
CA LYS A 3 22.89 -4.57 -5.56
C LYS A 3 23.48 -4.78 -6.96
N ALA A 4 24.04 -5.94 -7.22
CA ALA A 4 24.63 -6.29 -8.52
C ALA A 4 23.59 -6.42 -9.64
N LEU A 5 22.40 -6.94 -9.33
CA LEU A 5 21.32 -7.08 -10.31
C LEU A 5 20.75 -5.71 -10.70
N PHE A 6 20.55 -4.83 -9.69
CA PHE A 6 20.06 -3.47 -9.91
C PHE A 6 21.03 -2.65 -10.78
N LEU A 7 22.33 -2.69 -10.48
CA LEU A 7 23.34 -1.97 -11.27
C LEU A 7 23.41 -2.46 -12.71
N ARG A 8 23.21 -3.77 -12.93
CA ARG A 8 23.18 -4.36 -14.27
C ARG A 8 21.93 -3.95 -15.05
N GLU A 9 20.76 -3.93 -14.41
CA GLU A 9 19.54 -3.42 -15.06
C GLU A 9 19.63 -1.93 -15.37
N MET A 10 20.19 -1.12 -14.48
CA MET A 10 20.42 0.31 -14.75
C MET A 10 21.43 0.55 -15.88
N GLY A 11 22.48 -0.28 -15.98
CA GLY A 11 23.43 -0.23 -17.10
C GLY A 11 22.78 -0.60 -18.44
N ASN A 12 21.92 -1.62 -18.45
CA ASN A 12 21.15 -1.99 -19.64
C ASN A 12 20.15 -0.91 -20.04
N LEU A 13 19.49 -0.28 -19.08
CA LEU A 13 18.59 0.86 -19.29
C LEU A 13 19.34 2.07 -19.85
N TYR A 14 20.54 2.36 -19.35
CA TYR A 14 21.39 3.43 -19.84
C TYR A 14 21.79 3.23 -21.31
N GLU A 15 22.23 2.03 -21.68
CA GLU A 15 22.57 1.72 -23.08
C GLU A 15 21.34 1.79 -23.99
N GLN A 16 20.18 1.33 -23.53
CA GLN A 16 18.93 1.45 -24.30
C GLN A 16 18.48 2.91 -24.48
N VAL A 17 18.68 3.76 -23.48
CA VAL A 17 18.41 5.21 -23.56
C VAL A 17 19.31 5.88 -24.59
N LYS A 18 20.59 5.51 -24.59
CA LYS A 18 21.61 6.03 -25.51
C LYS A 18 21.36 5.59 -26.96
N GLU A 19 20.99 4.33 -27.19
CA GLU A 19 20.71 3.80 -28.53
C GLU A 19 19.37 4.28 -29.08
N LYS A 20 18.33 4.43 -28.24
CA LYS A 20 16.97 4.74 -28.68
C LYS A 20 16.58 6.22 -28.59
N GLY A 21 17.48 7.09 -28.12
CA GLY A 21 17.21 8.53 -28.00
C GLY A 21 16.05 8.86 -27.06
N ILE A 22 15.89 8.06 -25.99
CA ILE A 22 14.78 8.16 -25.06
C ILE A 22 15.05 9.34 -24.12
N THR A 23 14.13 10.31 -24.05
CA THR A 23 14.25 11.47 -23.16
C THR A 23 14.17 11.04 -21.68
N THR A 24 14.75 11.82 -20.78
CA THR A 24 14.67 11.61 -19.32
C THR A 24 13.22 11.47 -18.83
N SER A 25 12.27 12.16 -19.47
CA SER A 25 10.83 12.04 -19.21
C SER A 25 10.26 10.67 -19.56
N GLN A 26 10.68 10.07 -20.67
CA GLN A 26 10.26 8.72 -21.07
C GLN A 26 10.93 7.63 -20.23
N LEU A 27 12.15 7.87 -19.75
CA LEU A 27 12.82 7.00 -18.78
C LEU A 27 12.12 7.03 -17.41
N LEU A 28 11.76 8.23 -16.94
CA LEU A 28 10.91 8.42 -15.76
C LEU A 28 9.57 7.72 -15.92
N GLN A 29 8.93 7.84 -17.08
CA GLN A 29 7.68 7.14 -17.38
C GLN A 29 7.86 5.62 -17.40
N HIS A 30 8.99 5.11 -17.91
CA HIS A 30 9.30 3.69 -17.89
C HIS A 30 9.58 3.18 -16.47
N ILE A 31 10.32 3.94 -15.65
CA ILE A 31 10.57 3.62 -14.24
C ILE A 31 9.26 3.69 -13.44
N GLN A 32 8.41 4.69 -13.67
CA GLN A 32 7.07 4.80 -13.11
C GLN A 32 6.19 3.60 -13.51
N ASN A 33 6.27 3.14 -14.76
CA ASN A 33 5.55 1.96 -15.22
C ASN A 33 6.12 0.63 -14.69
N THR A 34 7.39 0.60 -14.25
CA THR A 34 8.09 -0.61 -13.80
C THR A 34 8.15 -0.72 -12.27
N ILE A 35 8.00 0.41 -11.56
CA ILE A 35 7.94 0.52 -10.09
C ILE A 35 6.64 1.25 -9.73
N SER A 36 5.50 0.69 -10.12
CA SER A 36 4.20 1.14 -9.65
C SER A 36 3.53 -0.03 -8.95
N LEU A 37 3.21 0.15 -7.67
CA LEU A 37 1.97 -0.42 -7.15
C LEU A 37 0.87 0.31 -7.92
N PRO A 38 0.13 -0.34 -8.84
CA PRO A 38 -1.06 0.32 -9.36
C PRO A 38 -1.92 0.57 -8.12
N LYS A 39 -2.15 1.83 -7.77
CA LYS A 39 -3.06 2.23 -6.69
C LYS A 39 -4.42 1.50 -6.76
N GLU A 40 -4.80 1.08 -7.97
CA GLU A 40 -5.91 0.18 -8.27
C GLU A 40 -5.73 -1.27 -7.78
N GLU A 41 -4.54 -1.86 -7.83
CA GLU A 41 -4.26 -3.16 -7.19
C GLU A 41 -4.23 -3.04 -5.67
N GLY A 42 -3.71 -1.92 -5.14
CA GLY A 42 -3.83 -1.56 -3.73
C GLY A 42 -5.28 -1.53 -3.27
N TRP A 43 -6.12 -0.89 -4.06
CA TRP A 43 -7.55 -0.78 -3.84
C TRP A 43 -8.28 -2.13 -3.98
N LYS A 44 -8.01 -2.92 -5.02
CA LYS A 44 -8.60 -4.26 -5.19
C LYS A 44 -8.30 -5.18 -4.01
N ALA A 45 -7.06 -5.19 -3.54
CA ALA A 45 -6.67 -5.98 -2.37
C ALA A 45 -7.40 -5.53 -1.09
N LEU A 46 -7.76 -4.25 -0.99
CA LEU A 46 -8.59 -3.72 0.10
C LEU A 46 -10.06 -4.10 -0.04
N GLU A 47 -10.62 -4.05 -1.25
CA GLU A 47 -12.00 -4.45 -1.52
C GLU A 47 -12.26 -5.91 -1.14
N GLU A 48 -11.34 -6.82 -1.50
CA GLU A 48 -11.39 -8.23 -1.09
C GLU A 48 -11.37 -8.37 0.44
N LEU A 49 -10.60 -7.52 1.11
CA LEU A 49 -10.43 -7.54 2.55
C LEU A 49 -11.68 -7.07 3.31
N PHE A 50 -12.41 -6.09 2.75
CA PHE A 50 -13.64 -5.58 3.35
C PHE A 50 -14.72 -6.65 3.42
N ILE A 51 -14.80 -7.48 2.39
CA ILE A 51 -15.72 -8.60 2.32
C ILE A 51 -15.35 -9.62 3.40
N ASP A 52 -14.09 -10.05 3.45
CA ASP A 52 -13.64 -11.10 4.36
C ASP A 52 -13.76 -10.71 5.84
N LEU A 53 -13.50 -9.45 6.15
CA LEU A 53 -13.56 -8.92 7.52
C LEU A 53 -14.93 -8.35 7.90
N HIS A 54 -15.95 -8.50 7.04
CA HIS A 54 -17.31 -7.99 7.28
C HIS A 54 -17.33 -6.50 7.65
N LEU A 55 -16.51 -5.72 6.94
CA LEU A 55 -16.32 -4.31 7.21
C LEU A 55 -17.43 -3.48 6.57
N VAL A 56 -17.83 -2.43 7.27
CA VAL A 56 -18.92 -1.53 6.93
C VAL A 56 -18.42 -0.09 6.87
N ASN A 57 -19.25 0.82 6.34
CA ASN A 57 -18.97 2.26 6.27
C ASN A 57 -17.66 2.63 5.54
N VAL A 58 -17.27 1.84 4.54
CA VAL A 58 -16.07 2.10 3.73
C VAL A 58 -16.17 3.45 3.03
N LYS A 59 -15.20 4.34 3.30
CA LYS A 59 -15.04 5.64 2.65
C LYS A 59 -13.67 5.72 2.02
N LYS A 60 -13.63 5.96 0.71
CA LYS A 60 -12.41 6.21 -0.05
C LYS A 60 -12.28 7.71 -0.31
N ILE A 61 -11.21 8.31 0.19
CA ILE A 61 -10.88 9.72 0.01
C ILE A 61 -9.66 9.80 -0.92
N PRO A 62 -9.80 10.34 -2.14
CA PRO A 62 -8.67 10.59 -3.01
C PRO A 62 -7.70 11.59 -2.38
N GLN A 63 -6.41 11.31 -2.47
CA GLN A 63 -5.33 12.15 -2.00
C GLN A 63 -4.45 12.54 -3.19
N CYS A 64 -3.70 13.63 -3.08
CA CYS A 64 -2.84 14.16 -4.17
C CYS A 64 -1.95 13.09 -4.80
N TYR A 65 -1.51 12.11 -4.00
CA TYR A 65 -0.62 11.05 -4.44
C TYR A 65 -1.17 9.64 -4.18
N GLY A 66 -2.44 9.46 -3.82
CA GLY A 66 -3.02 8.13 -3.66
C GLY A 66 -4.38 8.12 -2.97
N TYR A 67 -4.58 7.26 -1.98
CA TYR A 67 -5.87 7.11 -1.31
C TYR A 67 -5.72 7.05 0.21
N GLU A 68 -6.63 7.73 0.87
CA GLU A 68 -6.99 7.42 2.24
C GLU A 68 -8.27 6.60 2.24
N VAL A 69 -8.29 5.52 3.00
CA VAL A 69 -9.46 4.66 3.13
C VAL A 69 -9.80 4.50 4.59
N THR A 70 -11.02 4.87 4.95
CA THR A 70 -11.59 4.62 6.28
C THR A 70 -12.61 3.50 6.18
N ALA A 71 -12.57 2.55 7.09
CA ALA A 71 -13.58 1.49 7.21
C ALA A 71 -13.77 1.12 8.68
N SER A 72 -14.95 0.55 9.00
CA SER A 72 -15.29 0.18 10.37
C SER A 72 -15.71 -1.30 10.43
N ARG A 73 -15.39 -1.99 11.53
CA ARG A 73 -16.07 -3.25 11.88
C ARG A 73 -17.48 -2.96 12.42
N ILE A 74 -18.34 -3.98 12.43
CA ILE A 74 -19.70 -3.90 12.98
C ILE A 74 -19.71 -3.55 14.47
N ASP A 75 -18.66 -3.94 15.20
CA ASP A 75 -18.46 -3.60 16.62
C ASP A 75 -17.96 -2.17 16.87
N GLY A 76 -17.73 -1.38 15.82
CA GLY A 76 -17.39 0.04 15.90
C GLY A 76 -15.91 0.36 15.81
N VAL A 77 -15.02 -0.62 15.63
CA VAL A 77 -13.58 -0.35 15.42
C VAL A 77 -13.34 0.28 14.05
N GLU A 78 -12.84 1.51 14.00
CA GLU A 78 -12.53 2.26 12.77
C GLU A 78 -11.02 2.21 12.48
N PHE A 79 -10.66 2.08 11.20
CA PHE A 79 -9.26 2.14 10.79
C PHE A 79 -9.08 2.90 9.49
N HIS A 80 -7.85 3.41 9.32
CA HIS A 80 -7.43 4.27 8.24
C HIS A 80 -6.23 3.65 7.51
N ILE A 81 -6.29 3.65 6.19
CA ILE A 81 -5.24 3.11 5.32
C ILE A 81 -4.82 4.18 4.35
N TYR A 82 -3.52 4.43 4.26
CA TYR A 82 -2.93 5.47 3.43
C TYR A 82 -1.97 4.89 2.39
N PHE A 83 -2.17 5.30 1.14
CA PHE A 83 -1.42 4.88 -0.04
C PHE A 83 -0.84 6.07 -0.80
N GLU A 84 0.41 5.96 -1.27
CA GLU A 84 1.06 6.98 -2.12
C GLU A 84 1.82 6.40 -3.33
N GLU A 85 1.82 7.16 -4.44
CA GLU A 85 2.38 6.83 -5.76
C GLU A 85 3.78 7.45 -5.99
N ILE A 86 4.28 8.30 -5.08
CA ILE A 86 5.61 8.94 -5.18
C ILE A 86 6.67 8.21 -4.35
N THR A 87 6.24 7.44 -3.35
CA THR A 87 7.09 6.58 -2.52
C THR A 87 6.19 5.42 -2.11
N PRO A 88 6.46 4.14 -2.44
CA PRO A 88 5.47 3.08 -2.28
C PRO A 88 5.40 2.59 -0.82
N LYS A 89 5.19 3.54 0.11
CA LYS A 89 4.99 3.29 1.54
C LYS A 89 3.50 3.26 1.80
N LEU A 90 3.01 2.13 2.26
CA LEU A 90 1.67 2.02 2.80
C LEU A 90 1.75 2.28 4.29
N THR A 91 0.88 3.15 4.79
CA THR A 91 0.72 3.37 6.24
C THR A 91 -0.67 2.90 6.65
N LEU A 92 -0.74 1.98 7.61
CA LEU A 92 -1.97 1.49 8.20
C LEU A 92 -2.05 1.97 9.64
N ILE A 93 -3.15 2.64 9.99
CA ILE A 93 -3.42 3.14 11.34
C ILE A 93 -4.79 2.65 11.78
N MET A 94 -4.90 2.05 12.96
CA MET A 94 -6.18 1.64 13.54
C MET A 94 -6.51 2.49 14.75
N TYR A 95 -7.77 2.91 14.88
CA TYR A 95 -8.27 3.73 15.96
C TYR A 95 -9.32 2.98 16.77
N ASN A 96 -9.44 3.34 18.05
CA ASN A 96 -10.53 2.88 18.90
C ASN A 96 -11.73 3.84 18.79
N SER A 97 -12.81 3.57 19.51
CA SER A 97 -14.00 4.43 19.56
C SER A 97 -13.71 5.87 20.00
N ASN A 98 -12.61 6.11 20.71
CA ASN A 98 -12.19 7.44 21.19
C ASN A 98 -11.26 8.16 20.20
N ARG A 99 -11.03 7.60 19.00
CA ARG A 99 -10.06 8.08 18.00
C ARG A 99 -8.61 8.06 18.47
N GLU A 100 -8.28 7.21 19.44
CA GLU A 100 -6.90 6.98 19.85
C GLU A 100 -6.29 5.88 19.00
N PRO A 101 -5.10 6.08 18.42
CA PRO A 101 -4.45 5.06 17.62
C PRO A 101 -3.98 3.92 18.52
N TRP A 102 -4.24 2.68 18.10
CA TRP A 102 -3.80 1.49 18.82
C TRP A 102 -3.03 0.49 17.94
N GLY A 103 -3.17 0.59 16.61
CA GLY A 103 -2.40 -0.17 15.64
C GLY A 103 -1.70 0.76 14.65
N TYR A 104 -0.42 0.49 14.36
CA TYR A 104 0.36 1.22 13.37
C TYR A 104 1.38 0.30 12.70
N GLU A 105 1.35 0.22 11.37
CA GLU A 105 2.42 -0.40 10.59
C GLU A 105 2.64 0.38 9.29
N GLU A 106 3.90 0.51 8.91
CA GLU A 106 4.28 1.04 7.60
C GLU A 106 5.17 0.04 6.86
N ARG A 107 4.98 -0.06 5.55
CA ARG A 107 5.81 -0.93 4.72
C ARG A 107 6.01 -0.37 3.33
N ILE A 108 7.25 -0.51 2.84
CA ILE A 108 7.59 -0.26 1.45
C ILE A 108 7.40 -1.54 0.65
N PHE A 109 6.59 -1.48 -0.40
CA PHE A 109 6.36 -2.62 -1.29
C PHE A 109 7.19 -2.50 -2.55
N ARG A 110 7.86 -3.60 -2.90
CA ARG A 110 8.61 -3.75 -4.16
C ARG A 110 7.89 -4.64 -5.17
N ASN A 111 6.80 -5.28 -4.73
CA ASN A 111 5.98 -6.19 -5.52
C ASN A 111 4.53 -6.05 -5.06
N SER A 112 3.61 -5.80 -6.01
CA SER A 112 2.19 -5.60 -5.70
C SER A 112 1.52 -6.84 -5.14
N ARG A 113 2.00 -8.03 -5.47
CA ARG A 113 1.47 -9.29 -4.96
C ARG A 113 1.66 -9.49 -3.45
N GLU A 114 2.60 -8.76 -2.84
CA GLU A 114 2.83 -8.84 -1.38
C GLU A 114 1.81 -8.03 -0.58
N LEU A 115 1.05 -7.16 -1.24
CA LEU A 115 0.24 -6.14 -0.61
C LEU A 115 -1.02 -6.72 0.06
N GLY A 116 -1.81 -7.51 -0.67
CA GLY A 116 -2.99 -8.19 -0.12
C GLY A 116 -2.66 -9.08 1.07
N PRO A 117 -1.66 -9.98 0.97
CA PRO A 117 -1.21 -10.80 2.10
C PRO A 117 -0.74 -9.98 3.31
N TRP A 118 -0.03 -8.87 3.08
CA TRP A 118 0.42 -7.99 4.15
C TRP A 118 -0.75 -7.30 4.86
N LEU A 119 -1.67 -6.68 4.10
CA LEU A 119 -2.85 -6.01 4.64
C LEU A 119 -3.67 -6.95 5.52
N ARG A 120 -3.95 -8.16 5.01
CA ARG A 120 -4.72 -9.18 5.74
C ARG A 120 -4.06 -9.55 7.05
N ARG A 121 -2.78 -9.90 7.00
CA ARG A 121 -2.03 -10.30 8.19
C ARG A 121 -1.97 -9.16 9.21
N THR A 122 -1.66 -7.94 8.77
CA THR A 122 -1.46 -6.82 9.68
C THR A 122 -2.78 -6.37 10.33
N ILE A 123 -3.87 -6.30 9.56
CA ILE A 123 -5.19 -5.94 10.10
C ILE A 123 -5.68 -7.03 11.06
N ASN A 124 -5.55 -8.31 10.72
CA ASN A 124 -5.92 -9.39 11.64
C ASN A 124 -5.12 -9.35 12.94
N ARG A 125 -3.79 -9.22 12.85
CA ARG A 125 -2.92 -9.11 14.04
C ARG A 125 -3.31 -7.94 14.93
N PHE A 126 -3.65 -6.80 14.31
CA PHE A 126 -4.17 -5.69 15.06
C PHE A 126 -5.50 -6.08 15.72
N LEU A 127 -6.50 -6.53 14.97
CA LEU A 127 -7.81 -6.87 15.55
C LEU A 127 -7.70 -7.84 16.73
N GLU A 128 -6.87 -8.87 16.62
CA GLU A 128 -6.55 -9.80 17.71
C GLU A 128 -6.00 -9.07 18.94
N SER A 129 -5.04 -8.17 18.77
CA SER A 129 -4.46 -7.39 19.87
C SER A 129 -5.42 -6.36 20.50
N TYR A 130 -6.49 -5.99 19.80
CA TYR A 130 -7.54 -5.14 20.34
C TYR A 130 -8.49 -5.93 21.24
N ASP A 131 -8.90 -7.12 20.78
CA ASP A 131 -9.78 -8.02 21.52
C ASP A 131 -9.10 -8.53 22.81
N GLU A 132 -7.78 -8.78 22.78
CA GLU A 132 -6.99 -9.13 23.98
C GLU A 132 -6.94 -8.02 25.05
N LYS A 133 -7.07 -6.75 24.66
CA LYS A 133 -7.08 -5.60 25.58
C LYS A 133 -8.47 -5.24 26.08
N ALA A 134 -9.53 -5.77 25.47
CA ALA A 134 -10.91 -5.51 25.83
C ALA A 134 -11.44 -6.42 26.95
N VAL A 135 -10.64 -7.42 27.37
CA VAL A 135 -10.87 -8.32 28.51
C VAL A 135 -10.08 -7.84 29.72
#